data_AF-A0A1C5ZB03-F1
#
_entry.id   AF-A0A1C5ZB03-F1
#
_cell.length_a   1.000
_cell.length_b   1.000
_cell.length_c   1.000
_cell.angle_alpha   90.00
_cell.angle_beta   90.00
_cell.angle_gamma   90.00
#
_symmetry.space_group_name_H-M   'P 1'
#
loop_
_entity.id
_entity.type
_entity.pdbx_description
1 polymer ?
#
loop_
_entity_poly.entity_id
_entity_poly.type
_entity_poly.pdbx_seq_one_letter_code
_entity_poly.pdbx_strand_id
1 'polypeptide(L)'
;MKSSQIIKEIRSCLNLSQSELADKLGVSFATVNRWEKGRCAPSKIAVNAIKSLCDNHNIDFSRFAGNRIVTSNEVVTLYHGSKSGLHGAIAPISRDRCDFGKGFYMGTDRTQPLTLICNYPKAKIYLLSIDLSDLKILDIEVGLEWALMVAYNRGKMESVKNSKIYKRYADLSKDYDVIIGYIANDRMFVVLDRFFNGEITDLALINSLSALKLGKQYVALTEKACKKIKILDEQELSEDDRDKLKQESEANRSIGIAKADEICRKYRREGRFFDEILKAGE
;
A
#
# COMPACT_ATOMS: atom_id res chain seq x y z
N MET A 1 0.70 13.35 4.58
CA MET A 1 -0.07 14.20 5.51
C MET A 1 0.41 14.05 6.96
N LYS A 2 0.65 15.18 7.64
CA LYS A 2 0.83 15.24 9.10
C LYS A 2 -0.51 14.90 9.79
N SER A 3 -0.49 14.30 10.99
CA SER A 3 -1.72 13.96 11.75
C SER A 3 -2.65 15.17 11.97
N SER A 4 -2.08 16.38 11.94
CA SER A 4 -2.81 17.65 12.00
C SER A 4 -3.70 17.91 10.78
N GLN A 5 -3.28 17.48 9.59
CA GLN A 5 -4.04 17.63 8.34
C GLN A 5 -5.23 16.67 8.31
N ILE A 6 -5.03 15.44 8.82
CA ILE A 6 -6.05 14.38 8.88
C ILE A 6 -7.26 14.84 9.71
N ILE A 7 -7.01 15.43 10.88
CA ILE A 7 -8.09 15.91 11.76
C ILE A 7 -8.87 17.05 11.11
N LYS A 8 -8.15 17.96 10.44
CA LYS A 8 -8.77 19.08 9.72
C LYS A 8 -9.64 18.59 8.55
N GLU A 9 -9.20 17.56 7.83
CA GLU A 9 -9.96 16.94 6.74
C GLU A 9 -11.18 16.18 7.25
N ILE A 10 -11.04 15.37 8.30
CA ILE A 10 -12.17 14.70 8.97
C ILE A 10 -13.22 15.73 9.37
N ARG A 11 -12.78 16.82 10.03
CA ARG A 11 -13.65 17.92 10.45
C ARG A 11 -14.37 18.56 9.26
N SER A 12 -13.66 18.80 8.17
CA SER A 12 -14.21 19.42 6.96
C SER A 12 -15.23 18.50 6.28
N CYS A 13 -14.97 17.20 6.23
CA CYS A 13 -15.92 16.20 5.72
C CYS A 13 -17.19 16.09 6.57
N LEU A 14 -17.08 16.32 7.88
CA LEU A 14 -18.22 16.36 8.79
C LEU A 14 -18.95 17.71 8.79
N ASN A 15 -18.46 18.69 8.05
CA ASN A 15 -18.94 20.08 8.02
C ASN A 15 -19.02 20.72 9.42
N LEU A 16 -18.01 20.48 10.26
CA LEU A 16 -17.93 21.00 11.62
C LEU A 16 -16.93 22.15 11.75
N SER A 17 -17.20 23.07 12.66
CA SER A 17 -16.21 23.99 13.23
C SER A 17 -15.30 23.26 14.24
N GLN A 18 -14.16 23.88 14.58
CA GLN A 18 -13.26 23.32 15.59
C GLN A 18 -13.94 23.16 16.96
N SER A 19 -14.88 24.06 17.29
CA SER A 19 -15.65 24.00 18.54
C SER A 19 -16.62 22.83 18.52
N GLU A 20 -17.39 22.63 17.45
CA GLU A 20 -18.34 21.53 17.35
C GLU A 20 -17.65 20.15 17.32
N LEU A 21 -16.47 20.07 16.71
CA LEU A 21 -15.65 18.86 16.79
C LEU A 21 -15.16 18.62 18.23
N ALA A 22 -14.76 19.67 18.95
CA ALA A 22 -14.33 19.57 20.33
C ALA A 22 -15.46 19.07 21.25
N ASP A 23 -16.66 19.63 21.07
CA ASP A 23 -17.86 19.24 21.82
C ASP A 23 -18.24 17.77 21.56
N LYS A 24 -18.23 17.33 20.29
CA LYS A 24 -18.50 15.92 19.92
C LYS A 24 -17.46 14.95 20.45
N LEU A 25 -16.22 15.39 20.67
CA LEU A 25 -15.13 14.57 21.17
C LEU A 25 -14.93 14.68 22.69
N GLY A 26 -15.69 15.54 23.38
CA GLY A 26 -15.54 15.78 24.83
C GLY A 26 -14.20 16.40 25.21
N VAL A 27 -13.61 17.23 24.34
CA VAL A 27 -12.34 17.92 24.58
C VAL A 27 -12.50 19.43 24.42
N SER A 28 -11.51 20.23 24.84
CA SER A 28 -11.57 21.69 24.66
C SER A 28 -11.23 22.10 23.22
N PHE A 29 -11.79 23.23 22.76
CA PHE A 29 -11.40 23.89 21.50
C PHE A 29 -9.88 24.03 21.36
N ALA A 30 -9.19 24.46 22.43
CA ALA A 30 -7.74 24.62 22.45
C ALA A 30 -6.99 23.31 22.16
N THR A 31 -7.59 22.16 22.47
CA THR A 31 -7.03 20.84 22.19
C THR A 31 -7.12 20.52 20.70
N VAL A 32 -8.29 20.69 20.09
CA VAL A 32 -8.48 20.53 18.64
C VAL A 32 -7.61 21.53 17.85
N ASN A 33 -7.51 22.78 18.30
CA ASN A 33 -6.66 23.79 17.65
C ASN A 33 -5.18 23.39 17.66
N ARG A 34 -4.69 22.84 18.77
CA ARG A 34 -3.30 22.34 18.88
C ARG A 34 -3.08 21.13 17.97
N TRP A 35 -4.05 20.23 17.86
CA TRP A 35 -3.99 19.10 16.92
C TRP A 35 -3.90 19.57 15.47
N GLU A 36 -4.81 20.45 15.03
CA GLU A 36 -4.84 20.94 13.64
C GLU A 36 -3.63 21.82 13.27
N LYS A 37 -2.99 22.47 14.24
CA LYS A 37 -1.73 23.21 14.05
C LYS A 37 -0.48 22.34 14.21
N GLY A 38 -0.63 21.05 14.50
CA GLY A 38 0.48 20.12 14.67
C GLY A 38 1.35 20.38 15.91
N ARG A 39 0.81 21.08 16.91
CA ARG A 39 1.51 21.39 18.18
C ARG A 39 1.51 20.22 19.16
N CYS A 40 0.52 19.33 19.06
CA CYS A 40 0.51 18.04 19.77
C CYS A 40 -0.32 17.00 18.98
N ALA A 41 -0.10 15.72 19.26
CA ALA A 41 -0.89 14.64 18.69
C ALA A 41 -2.07 14.26 19.61
N PRO A 42 -3.18 13.71 19.08
CA PRO A 42 -4.26 13.19 19.91
C PRO A 42 -3.79 11.95 20.68
N SER A 43 -4.33 11.76 21.88
CA SER A 43 -4.15 10.54 22.64
C SER A 43 -4.86 9.36 21.96
N LYS A 44 -4.53 8.11 22.32
CA LYS A 44 -5.24 6.92 21.82
C LYS A 44 -6.75 6.98 22.04
N ILE A 45 -7.17 7.52 23.18
CA ILE A 45 -8.60 7.71 23.52
C ILE A 45 -9.25 8.69 22.54
N ALA A 46 -8.59 9.83 22.27
CA ALA A 46 -9.09 10.81 21.31
C ALA A 46 -9.12 10.25 19.88
N VAL A 47 -8.12 9.47 19.47
CA VAL A 47 -8.13 8.80 18.16
C VAL A 47 -9.31 7.82 18.05
N ASN A 48 -9.59 7.04 19.09
CA ASN A 48 -10.72 6.13 19.09
C ASN A 48 -12.07 6.88 19.03
N ALA A 49 -12.20 7.97 19.77
CA ALA A 49 -13.39 8.82 19.70
C ALA A 49 -13.59 9.43 18.30
N ILE A 50 -12.50 9.87 17.65
CA ILE A 50 -12.54 10.35 16.26
C ILE A 50 -12.96 9.24 15.30
N LYS A 51 -12.45 8.01 15.48
CA LYS A 51 -12.87 6.85 14.68
C LYS A 51 -14.36 6.55 14.84
N SER A 52 -14.84 6.45 16.09
CA SER A 52 -16.27 6.24 16.35
C SER A 52 -17.14 7.37 15.79
N LEU A 53 -16.66 8.62 15.84
CA LEU A 53 -17.35 9.75 15.22
C LEU A 53 -17.41 9.60 13.70
N CYS A 54 -16.33 9.15 13.06
CA CYS A 54 -16.31 8.86 11.63
C CYS A 54 -17.28 7.72 11.30
N ASP A 55 -17.27 6.63 12.06
CA ASP A 55 -18.15 5.47 11.87
C ASP A 55 -19.63 5.86 11.96
N ASN A 56 -20.00 6.68 12.95
CA ASN A 56 -21.37 7.18 13.14
C ASN A 56 -21.87 8.06 11.97
N HIS A 57 -20.95 8.63 11.20
CA HIS A 57 -21.24 9.47 10.04
C HIS A 57 -20.99 8.76 8.71
N ASN A 58 -20.83 7.42 8.71
CA ASN A 58 -20.47 6.60 7.54
C ASN A 58 -19.21 7.11 6.82
N ILE A 59 -18.27 7.66 7.58
CA ILE A 59 -16.99 8.11 7.10
C ILE A 59 -15.96 7.03 7.43
N ASP A 60 -15.37 6.42 6.39
CA ASP A 60 -14.25 5.51 6.61
C ASP A 60 -13.02 6.29 7.10
N PHE A 61 -12.66 6.14 8.36
CA PHE A 61 -11.46 6.78 8.93
C PHE A 61 -10.18 6.35 8.19
N SER A 62 -10.15 5.14 7.62
CA SER A 62 -8.99 4.61 6.89
C SER A 62 -8.66 5.42 5.64
N ARG A 63 -9.66 6.08 5.04
CA ARG A 63 -9.50 6.98 3.88
C ARG A 63 -8.61 8.20 4.16
N PHE A 64 -8.51 8.59 5.43
CA PHE A 64 -7.63 9.67 5.87
C PHE A 64 -6.33 9.15 6.48
N ALA A 65 -6.26 7.85 6.77
CA ALA A 65 -5.08 7.19 7.32
C ALA A 65 -4.13 6.71 6.22
N GLY A 66 -4.63 6.41 5.03
CA GLY A 66 -3.84 5.93 3.88
C GLY A 66 -3.75 6.96 2.77
N ASN A 67 -2.56 7.07 2.17
CA ASN A 67 -2.17 7.95 1.07
C ASN A 67 -1.60 9.30 1.53
N ARG A 68 -0.28 9.31 1.78
CA ARG A 68 0.44 10.56 1.97
C ARG A 68 0.97 11.03 0.61
N ILE A 69 0.47 12.17 0.13
CA ILE A 69 1.22 12.95 -0.85
C ILE A 69 2.44 13.50 -0.13
N VAL A 70 3.63 13.10 -0.59
CA VAL A 70 4.91 13.55 -0.04
C VAL A 70 5.77 14.02 -1.19
N THR A 71 6.54 15.08 -0.94
CA THR A 71 7.70 15.46 -1.72
C THR A 71 8.90 15.22 -0.81
N SER A 72 9.89 14.45 -1.28
CA SER A 72 11.10 14.15 -0.52
C SER A 72 12.30 14.60 -1.32
N ASN A 73 13.29 15.22 -0.69
CA ASN A 73 14.57 15.54 -1.33
C ASN A 73 15.61 14.44 -1.08
N GLU A 74 15.14 13.24 -0.73
CA GLU A 74 16.00 12.11 -0.40
C GLU A 74 16.39 11.33 -1.65
N VAL A 75 17.63 10.84 -1.64
CA VAL A 75 18.08 9.81 -2.55
C VAL A 75 17.99 8.48 -1.82
N VAL A 76 17.22 7.54 -2.37
CA VAL A 76 16.96 6.23 -1.76
C VAL A 76 17.65 5.14 -2.56
N THR A 77 18.32 4.22 -1.86
CA THR A 77 18.93 3.02 -2.47
C THR A 77 17.96 1.85 -2.40
N LEU A 78 17.77 1.17 -3.54
CA LEU A 78 16.77 0.12 -3.74
C LEU A 78 17.32 -1.02 -4.59
N TYR A 79 16.58 -2.12 -4.67
CA TYR A 79 16.94 -3.31 -5.42
C TYR A 79 15.95 -3.59 -6.55
N HIS A 80 16.44 -4.02 -7.71
CA HIS A 80 15.61 -4.48 -8.82
C HIS A 80 16.11 -5.83 -9.34
N GLY A 81 15.20 -6.78 -9.51
CA GLY A 81 15.49 -8.06 -10.13
C GLY A 81 14.99 -8.12 -11.57
N SER A 82 15.91 -8.29 -12.53
CA SER A 82 15.55 -8.56 -13.93
C SER A 82 15.74 -10.04 -14.25
N LYS A 83 14.80 -10.61 -15.01
CA LYS A 83 14.86 -12.02 -15.47
C LYS A 83 15.90 -12.25 -16.57
N SER A 84 16.30 -11.20 -17.26
CA SER A 84 17.20 -11.27 -18.43
C SER A 84 18.22 -10.14 -18.50
N GLY A 85 18.34 -9.33 -17.44
CA GLY A 85 19.08 -8.07 -17.46
C GLY A 85 18.26 -6.89 -18.00
N LEU A 86 18.69 -5.67 -17.68
CA LEU A 86 18.10 -4.42 -18.18
C LEU A 86 18.72 -4.06 -19.53
N HIS A 87 17.88 -3.60 -20.46
CA HIS A 87 18.31 -3.19 -21.80
C HIS A 87 17.71 -1.83 -22.14
N GLY A 88 18.55 -0.89 -22.56
CA GLY A 88 18.14 0.48 -22.83
C GLY A 88 17.95 1.33 -21.55
N ALA A 89 17.29 2.47 -21.70
CA ALA A 89 17.01 3.36 -20.57
C ALA A 89 15.97 2.74 -19.63
N ILE A 90 16.08 3.05 -18.34
CA ILE A 90 15.05 2.71 -17.36
C ILE A 90 13.76 3.43 -17.76
N ALA A 91 12.67 2.67 -17.86
CA ALA A 91 11.37 3.16 -18.33
C ALA A 91 10.22 2.41 -17.61
N PRO A 92 9.02 3.02 -17.50
CA PRO A 92 7.87 2.46 -16.78
C PRO A 92 7.13 1.40 -17.61
N ILE A 93 7.86 0.43 -18.15
CA ILE A 93 7.38 -0.52 -19.17
C ILE A 93 7.17 -1.94 -18.64
N SER A 94 6.91 -2.10 -17.33
CA SER A 94 6.57 -3.43 -16.80
C SER A 94 5.33 -4.00 -17.50
N ARG A 95 5.18 -5.32 -17.37
CA ARG A 95 3.96 -6.03 -17.77
C ARG A 95 2.68 -5.37 -17.21
N ASP A 96 1.58 -5.63 -17.90
CA ASP A 96 0.24 -5.37 -17.39
C ASP A 96 -0.02 -6.15 -16.09
N ARG A 97 -0.97 -5.64 -15.28
CA ARG A 97 -1.44 -6.28 -14.05
C ARG A 97 -0.34 -6.48 -12.98
N CYS A 98 0.55 -5.51 -12.80
CA CYS A 98 1.40 -5.42 -11.61
C CYS A 98 0.66 -4.76 -10.43
N ASP A 99 1.22 -4.80 -9.22
CA ASP A 99 0.57 -4.34 -7.98
C ASP A 99 0.07 -2.90 -8.04
N PHE A 100 0.83 -2.02 -8.70
CA PHE A 100 0.62 -0.57 -8.75
C PHE A 100 0.54 -0.04 -10.20
N GLY A 101 0.19 -0.92 -11.15
CA GLY A 101 0.10 -0.56 -12.57
C GLY A 101 1.41 -0.73 -13.34
N LYS A 102 1.49 -0.16 -14.54
CA LYS A 102 2.74 -0.17 -15.32
C LYS A 102 3.75 0.78 -14.70
N GLY A 103 4.96 0.30 -14.48
CA GLY A 103 6.02 1.09 -13.88
C GLY A 103 7.35 0.37 -13.85
N PHE A 104 8.36 1.01 -13.26
CA PHE A 104 9.63 0.40 -12.95
C PHE A 104 9.69 0.09 -11.46
N TYR A 105 9.73 -1.20 -11.13
CA TYR A 105 9.56 -1.72 -9.76
C TYR A 105 10.90 -1.92 -9.06
N MET A 106 11.01 -1.40 -7.85
CA MET A 106 12.21 -1.50 -7.02
C MET A 106 11.82 -1.80 -5.56
N GLY A 107 12.51 -2.70 -4.89
CA GLY A 107 12.24 -3.11 -3.51
C GLY A 107 13.26 -2.54 -2.51
N THR A 108 12.84 -2.35 -1.26
CA THR A 108 13.75 -1.99 -0.16
C THR A 108 14.61 -3.16 0.34
N ASP A 109 14.17 -4.38 0.06
CA ASP A 109 14.84 -5.61 0.48
C ASP A 109 15.47 -6.32 -0.73
N ARG A 110 16.69 -6.82 -0.57
CA ARG A 110 17.43 -7.51 -1.64
C ARG A 110 16.90 -8.91 -1.91
N THR A 111 16.48 -9.62 -0.86
CA THR A 111 16.10 -11.04 -0.93
C THR A 111 14.83 -11.23 -1.74
N GLN A 112 13.85 -10.34 -1.60
CA GLN A 112 12.60 -10.46 -2.34
C GLN A 112 12.75 -10.44 -3.88
N PRO A 113 13.38 -9.45 -4.55
CA PRO A 113 13.54 -9.50 -5.99
C PRO A 113 14.36 -10.73 -6.43
N LEU A 114 15.30 -11.19 -5.60
CA LEU A 114 16.07 -12.42 -5.85
C LEU A 114 15.18 -13.67 -5.90
N THR A 115 14.27 -13.86 -4.94
CA THR A 115 13.34 -15.02 -4.95
C THR A 115 12.43 -15.00 -6.19
N LEU A 116 12.10 -13.82 -6.73
CA LEU A 116 11.27 -13.68 -7.93
C LEU A 116 12.02 -14.01 -9.24
N ILE A 117 13.35 -13.86 -9.28
CA ILE A 117 14.16 -14.06 -10.48
C ILE A 117 15.06 -15.32 -10.43
N CYS A 118 15.13 -16.01 -9.29
CA CYS A 118 16.03 -17.16 -9.08
C CYS A 118 15.86 -18.30 -10.10
N ASN A 119 14.67 -18.44 -10.69
CA ASN A 119 14.38 -19.45 -11.71
C ASN A 119 14.82 -19.08 -13.15
N TYR A 120 15.39 -17.89 -13.38
CA TYR A 120 15.75 -17.42 -14.72
C TYR A 120 17.27 -17.41 -14.90
N PRO A 121 17.87 -18.27 -15.75
CA PRO A 121 19.33 -18.41 -15.85
C PRO A 121 20.08 -17.11 -16.19
N LYS A 122 19.45 -16.20 -16.93
CA LYS A 122 20.01 -14.87 -17.28
C LYS A 122 19.60 -13.76 -16.31
N ALA A 123 19.09 -14.12 -15.14
CA ALA A 123 18.68 -13.18 -14.12
C ALA A 123 19.84 -12.35 -13.61
N LYS A 124 19.57 -11.07 -13.36
CA LYS A 124 20.50 -10.12 -12.78
C LYS A 124 19.80 -9.33 -11.67
N ILE A 125 20.52 -9.09 -10.59
CA ILE A 125 20.08 -8.21 -9.51
C ILE A 125 20.83 -6.88 -9.62
N TYR A 126 20.10 -5.79 -9.42
CA TYR A 126 20.61 -4.43 -9.54
C TYR A 126 20.48 -3.72 -8.20
N LEU A 127 21.52 -3.00 -7.80
CA LEU A 127 21.43 -1.94 -6.80
C LEU A 127 21.20 -0.62 -7.53
N LEU A 128 20.18 0.12 -7.13
CA LEU A 128 19.76 1.35 -7.78
C LEU A 128 19.68 2.47 -6.77
N SER A 129 19.87 3.71 -7.20
CA SER A 129 19.40 4.89 -6.47
C SER A 129 18.30 5.59 -7.24
N ILE A 130 17.35 6.18 -6.51
CA ILE A 130 16.36 7.11 -7.06
C ILE A 130 16.42 8.42 -6.29
N ASP A 131 16.55 9.54 -7.00
CA ASP A 131 16.33 10.88 -6.45
C ASP A 131 14.83 11.19 -6.45
N LEU A 132 14.27 11.39 -5.26
CA LEU A 132 12.83 11.65 -5.06
C LEU A 132 12.46 13.13 -5.18
N SER A 133 13.45 14.02 -5.32
CA SER A 133 13.23 15.47 -5.39
C SER A 133 12.28 15.80 -6.54
N ASP A 134 11.36 16.75 -6.32
CA ASP A 134 10.40 17.22 -7.33
C ASP A 134 9.46 16.15 -7.93
N LEU A 135 9.41 14.95 -7.36
CA LEU A 135 8.47 13.90 -7.77
C LEU A 135 7.19 13.97 -6.91
N LYS A 136 6.03 13.76 -7.55
CA LYS A 136 4.77 13.60 -6.82
C LYS A 136 4.63 12.15 -6.37
N ILE A 137 4.76 11.91 -5.06
CA ILE A 137 4.83 10.56 -4.48
C ILE A 137 3.52 10.24 -3.77
N LEU A 138 3.00 9.05 -4.02
CA LEU A 138 1.90 8.44 -3.29
C LEU A 138 2.44 7.33 -2.38
N ASP A 139 2.56 7.60 -1.07
CA ASP A 139 2.97 6.60 -0.08
C ASP A 139 1.74 5.99 0.61
N ILE A 140 1.60 4.68 0.47
CA ILE A 140 0.42 3.90 0.85
C ILE A 140 0.82 2.85 1.87
N GLU A 141 0.26 3.00 3.07
CA GLU A 141 0.44 2.06 4.18
C GLU A 141 -0.42 0.79 4.02
N VAL A 142 -0.04 -0.30 4.70
CA VAL A 142 -0.86 -1.52 4.70
C VAL A 142 -2.24 -1.21 5.27
N GLY A 143 -3.27 -1.55 4.50
CA GLY A 143 -4.67 -1.35 4.88
C GLY A 143 -5.61 -1.68 3.73
N LEU A 144 -6.89 -1.36 3.92
CA LEU A 144 -7.93 -1.60 2.91
C LEU A 144 -7.64 -0.84 1.61
N GLU A 145 -7.22 0.42 1.69
CA GLU A 145 -6.87 1.24 0.51
C GLU A 145 -5.77 0.60 -0.35
N TRP A 146 -4.70 0.12 0.28
CA TRP A 146 -3.64 -0.59 -0.42
C TRP A 146 -4.13 -1.90 -1.04
N ALA A 147 -4.93 -2.67 -0.29
CA ALA A 147 -5.51 -3.93 -0.75
C ALA A 147 -6.38 -3.73 -1.99
N LEU A 148 -7.25 -2.72 -1.97
CA LEU A 148 -8.13 -2.35 -3.07
C LEU A 148 -7.34 -1.83 -4.28
N MET A 149 -6.30 -1.02 -4.06
CA MET A 149 -5.45 -0.56 -5.16
C MET A 149 -4.70 -1.72 -5.83
N VAL A 150 -4.13 -2.65 -5.05
CA VAL A 150 -3.50 -3.87 -5.60
C VAL A 150 -4.52 -4.70 -6.39
N ALA A 151 -5.70 -4.91 -5.82
CA ALA A 151 -6.77 -5.65 -6.46
C ALA A 151 -7.24 -4.99 -7.76
N TYR A 152 -7.37 -3.66 -7.78
CA TYR A 152 -7.71 -2.90 -8.98
C TYR A 152 -6.66 -3.09 -10.08
N ASN A 153 -5.37 -2.88 -9.79
CA ASN A 153 -4.32 -2.98 -10.82
C ASN A 153 -4.12 -4.41 -11.30
N ARG A 154 -4.32 -5.41 -10.44
CA ARG A 154 -4.38 -6.84 -10.80
C ARG A 154 -5.71 -7.23 -11.47
N GLY A 155 -6.65 -6.28 -11.54
CA GLY A 155 -8.08 -6.34 -11.84
C GLY A 155 -8.82 -7.59 -11.39
N LYS A 156 -8.79 -7.75 -10.07
CA LYS A 156 -9.76 -8.52 -9.29
C LYS A 156 -11.08 -7.76 -9.06
N MET A 157 -11.15 -6.49 -9.47
CA MET A 157 -12.32 -5.62 -9.29
C MET A 157 -13.19 -5.45 -10.56
N GLU A 158 -12.99 -6.26 -11.60
CA GLU A 158 -13.74 -6.09 -12.88
C GLU A 158 -15.25 -6.31 -12.72
N SER A 159 -15.69 -7.11 -11.75
CA SER A 159 -17.12 -7.32 -11.44
C SER A 159 -17.83 -6.04 -10.98
N VAL A 160 -17.08 -5.05 -10.49
CA VAL A 160 -17.60 -3.79 -9.95
C VAL A 160 -17.17 -2.57 -10.78
N LYS A 161 -16.85 -2.76 -12.07
CA LYS A 161 -16.31 -1.72 -12.97
C LYS A 161 -17.12 -0.42 -13.04
N ASN A 162 -18.43 -0.49 -12.79
CA ASN A 162 -19.33 0.66 -12.84
C ASN A 162 -19.46 1.41 -11.49
N SER A 163 -18.92 0.85 -10.41
CA SER A 163 -19.01 1.43 -9.05
C SER A 163 -18.15 2.68 -8.89
N LYS A 164 -18.49 3.52 -7.90
CA LYS A 164 -17.67 4.68 -7.50
C LYS A 164 -16.27 4.25 -7.04
N ILE A 165 -16.17 3.12 -6.34
CA ILE A 165 -14.90 2.61 -5.82
C ILE A 165 -13.93 2.21 -6.93
N TYR A 166 -14.42 1.60 -8.02
CA TYR A 166 -13.57 1.25 -9.16
C TYR A 166 -13.01 2.50 -9.84
N LYS A 167 -13.87 3.49 -10.13
CA LYS A 167 -13.47 4.76 -10.76
C LYS A 167 -12.42 5.49 -9.93
N ARG A 168 -12.58 5.51 -8.60
CA ARG A 168 -11.61 6.09 -7.67
C ARG A 168 -10.20 5.54 -7.88
N TYR A 169 -10.02 4.22 -7.93
CA TYR A 169 -8.70 3.62 -8.12
C TYR A 169 -8.19 3.71 -9.57
N ALA A 170 -9.10 3.78 -10.55
CA ALA A 170 -8.74 4.02 -11.95
C ALA A 170 -8.08 5.37 -12.19
N ASP A 171 -8.47 6.38 -11.42
CA ASP A 171 -7.90 7.73 -11.53
C ASP A 171 -6.75 7.98 -10.56
N LEU A 172 -6.68 7.23 -9.45
CA LEU A 172 -5.73 7.48 -8.37
C LEU A 172 -4.26 7.50 -8.82
N SER A 173 -3.83 6.58 -9.68
CA SER A 173 -2.41 6.44 -10.06
C SER A 173 -1.94 7.42 -11.13
N LYS A 174 -2.85 8.03 -11.90
CA LYS A 174 -2.52 8.89 -13.07
C LYS A 174 -1.75 10.15 -12.69
N ASP A 175 -1.90 10.54 -11.44
CA ASP A 175 -1.49 11.82 -10.90
C ASP A 175 -0.12 11.80 -10.22
N TYR A 176 0.55 10.64 -10.19
CA TYR A 176 1.76 10.42 -9.40
C TYR A 176 2.93 9.94 -10.26
N ASP A 177 4.11 10.41 -9.90
CA ASP A 177 5.38 10.00 -10.49
C ASP A 177 5.87 8.67 -9.89
N VAL A 178 5.65 8.49 -8.58
CA VAL A 178 6.09 7.31 -7.82
C VAL A 178 4.99 6.85 -6.88
N ILE A 179 4.74 5.54 -6.82
CA ILE A 179 3.97 4.90 -5.75
C ILE A 179 4.92 4.15 -4.83
N ILE A 180 4.79 4.39 -3.52
CA ILE A 180 5.45 3.63 -2.48
C ILE A 180 4.38 2.83 -1.74
N GLY A 181 4.60 1.53 -1.59
CA GLY A 181 3.68 0.70 -0.81
C GLY A 181 4.29 -0.64 -0.49
N TYR A 182 3.58 -1.46 0.27
CA TYR A 182 4.06 -2.80 0.60
C TYR A 182 3.99 -3.71 -0.64
N ILE A 183 4.85 -4.74 -0.69
CA ILE A 183 4.81 -5.73 -1.77
C ILE A 183 3.62 -6.68 -1.59
N ALA A 184 2.99 -7.06 -2.70
CA ALA A 184 2.03 -8.16 -2.71
C ALA A 184 2.66 -9.50 -3.08
N ASN A 185 2.59 -10.49 -2.18
CA ASN A 185 3.05 -11.85 -2.45
C ASN A 185 1.90 -12.79 -2.83
N ASP A 186 2.23 -14.02 -3.27
CA ASP A 186 1.22 -15.02 -3.69
C ASP A 186 0.15 -15.30 -2.65
N ARG A 187 0.54 -15.29 -1.36
CA ARG A 187 -0.40 -15.45 -0.25
C ARG A 187 -1.42 -14.32 -0.19
N MET A 188 -1.01 -13.08 -0.45
CA MET A 188 -1.96 -11.99 -0.42
C MET A 188 -3.03 -12.11 -1.48
N PHE A 189 -2.71 -12.64 -2.66
CA PHE A 189 -3.74 -12.84 -3.69
C PHE A 189 -4.81 -13.80 -3.23
N VAL A 190 -4.45 -14.85 -2.47
CA VAL A 190 -5.43 -15.77 -1.86
C VAL A 190 -6.34 -15.02 -0.88
N VAL A 191 -5.78 -14.22 0.03
CA VAL A 191 -6.56 -13.49 1.03
C VAL A 191 -7.43 -12.41 0.39
N LEU A 192 -6.91 -11.71 -0.62
CA LEU A 192 -7.67 -10.74 -1.42
C LEU A 192 -8.84 -11.41 -2.13
N ASP A 193 -8.61 -12.53 -2.83
CA ASP A 193 -9.67 -13.25 -3.55
C ASP A 193 -10.79 -13.68 -2.58
N ARG A 194 -10.45 -14.21 -1.40
CA ARG A 194 -11.42 -14.54 -0.35
C ARG A 194 -12.23 -13.33 0.10
N PHE A 195 -11.61 -12.16 0.23
CA PHE A 195 -12.32 -10.93 0.61
C PHE A 195 -13.29 -10.48 -0.48
N PHE A 196 -12.87 -10.44 -1.75
CA PHE A 196 -13.74 -10.05 -2.86
C PHE A 196 -14.88 -11.05 -3.13
N ASN A 197 -14.68 -12.32 -2.80
CA ASN A 197 -15.72 -13.36 -2.87
C ASN A 197 -16.67 -13.36 -1.66
N GLY A 198 -16.48 -12.46 -0.68
CA GLY A 198 -17.33 -12.38 0.51
C GLY A 198 -17.07 -13.50 1.55
N GLU A 199 -15.92 -14.15 1.50
CA GLU A 199 -15.56 -15.22 2.44
C GLU A 199 -14.92 -14.70 3.73
N ILE A 200 -14.30 -13.52 3.67
CA ILE A 200 -13.69 -12.85 4.84
C ILE A 200 -14.04 -11.36 4.84
N THR A 201 -13.92 -10.74 6.00
CA THR A 201 -14.13 -9.30 6.20
C THR A 201 -12.87 -8.48 5.97
N ASP A 202 -13.05 -7.16 5.85
CA ASP A 202 -11.96 -6.18 5.78
C ASP A 202 -11.00 -6.26 6.97
N LEU A 203 -11.49 -6.50 8.19
CA LEU A 203 -10.65 -6.63 9.37
C LEU A 203 -9.81 -7.91 9.34
N ALA A 204 -10.39 -9.03 8.90
CA ALA A 204 -9.64 -10.26 8.68
C ALA A 204 -8.58 -10.09 7.58
N LEU A 205 -8.91 -9.37 6.51
CA LEU A 205 -7.97 -8.99 5.46
C LEU A 205 -6.82 -8.14 6.02
N ILE A 206 -7.10 -7.00 6.67
CA ILE A 206 -6.08 -6.07 7.18
C ILE A 206 -5.14 -6.76 8.17
N ASN A 207 -5.67 -7.55 9.10
CA ASN A 207 -4.84 -8.28 10.05
C ASN A 207 -3.97 -9.35 9.37
N SER A 208 -4.53 -10.04 8.37
CA SER A 208 -3.79 -11.04 7.59
C SER A 208 -2.64 -10.41 6.81
N LEU A 209 -2.87 -9.22 6.24
CA LEU A 209 -1.88 -8.43 5.51
C LEU A 209 -0.82 -7.86 6.45
N SER A 210 -1.21 -7.30 7.60
CA SER A 210 -0.30 -6.70 8.58
C SER A 210 0.64 -7.72 9.24
N ALA A 211 0.22 -8.97 9.31
CA ALA A 211 1.05 -10.06 9.84
C ALA A 211 2.17 -10.50 8.90
N LEU A 212 2.12 -10.05 7.64
CA LEU A 212 3.16 -10.24 6.64
C LEU A 212 4.16 -9.08 6.78
N LYS A 213 5.34 -9.35 7.36
CA LYS A 213 6.44 -8.37 7.43
C LYS A 213 7.08 -8.22 6.04
N LEU A 214 6.36 -7.64 5.09
CA LEU A 214 6.85 -7.43 3.73
C LEU A 214 7.65 -6.14 3.65
N GLY A 215 8.65 -6.10 2.79
CA GLY A 215 9.34 -4.87 2.43
C GLY A 215 8.39 -3.88 1.75
N LYS A 216 8.87 -2.65 1.53
CA LYS A 216 8.21 -1.67 0.66
C LYS A 216 8.79 -1.77 -0.76
N GLN A 217 7.95 -1.48 -1.75
CA GLN A 217 8.34 -1.29 -3.14
C GLN A 217 8.08 0.16 -3.53
N TYR A 218 8.98 0.67 -4.36
CA TYR A 218 8.93 1.97 -5.01
C TYR A 218 8.71 1.69 -6.50
N VAL A 219 7.68 2.31 -7.04
CA VAL A 219 7.28 2.09 -8.44
C VAL A 219 7.29 3.42 -9.15
N ALA A 220 8.27 3.61 -10.02
CA ALA A 220 8.32 4.76 -10.91
C ALA A 220 7.32 4.57 -12.05
N LEU A 221 6.29 5.42 -12.10
CA LEU A 221 5.19 5.32 -13.07
C LEU A 221 5.41 6.16 -14.32
N THR A 222 6.25 7.19 -14.23
CA THR A 222 6.46 8.17 -15.30
C THR A 222 7.89 8.15 -15.81
N GLU A 223 8.09 8.55 -17.06
CA GLU A 223 9.42 8.79 -17.64
C GLU A 223 10.23 9.79 -16.82
N LYS A 224 9.56 10.78 -16.22
CA LYS A 224 10.18 11.76 -15.31
C LYS A 224 10.80 11.08 -14.10
N ALA A 225 10.07 10.17 -13.44
CA ALA A 225 10.60 9.39 -12.32
C ALA A 225 11.72 8.45 -12.75
N CYS A 226 11.55 7.74 -13.87
CA CYS A 226 12.54 6.79 -14.36
C CYS A 226 13.89 7.44 -14.71
N LYS A 227 13.90 8.66 -15.25
CA LYS A 227 15.12 9.43 -15.52
C LYS A 227 15.92 9.81 -14.27
N LYS A 228 15.30 9.76 -13.09
CA LYS A 228 15.96 10.00 -11.80
C LYS A 228 16.56 8.74 -11.16
N ILE A 229 16.43 7.58 -11.82
CA ILE A 229 17.00 6.31 -11.36
C ILE A 229 18.39 6.11 -11.94
N LYS A 230 19.35 5.70 -11.10
CA LYS A 230 20.71 5.35 -11.50
C LYS A 230 21.05 3.95 -11.06
N ILE A 231 21.69 3.18 -11.94
CA ILE A 231 22.27 1.89 -11.59
C ILE A 231 23.58 2.15 -10.84
N LEU A 232 23.68 1.61 -9.63
CA LEU A 232 24.87 1.67 -8.78
C LEU A 232 25.71 0.40 -8.90
N ASP A 233 25.06 -0.75 -9.01
CA ASP A 233 25.72 -2.06 -9.10
C ASP A 233 24.84 -3.07 -9.87
N GLU A 234 25.48 -4.05 -10.49
CA GLU A 234 24.87 -5.16 -11.22
C GLU A 234 25.56 -6.47 -10.83
N GLN A 235 24.78 -7.48 -10.45
CA GLN A 235 25.30 -8.79 -10.07
C GLN A 235 24.52 -9.92 -10.76
N GLU A 236 25.25 -10.92 -11.24
CA GLU A 236 24.67 -12.18 -11.70
C GLU A 236 24.43 -13.12 -10.51
N LEU A 237 23.46 -14.03 -10.66
CA LEU A 237 23.17 -15.03 -9.63
C LEU A 237 23.92 -16.33 -9.94
N SER A 238 24.75 -16.79 -8.99
CA SER A 238 25.39 -18.10 -9.06
C SER A 238 24.36 -19.23 -8.98
N GLU A 239 24.73 -20.44 -9.44
CA GLU A 239 23.85 -21.62 -9.34
C GLU A 239 23.54 -21.97 -7.88
N ASP A 240 24.55 -21.94 -7.01
CA ASP A 240 24.39 -22.20 -5.58
C ASP A 240 23.43 -21.22 -4.89
N ASP A 241 23.49 -19.92 -5.25
CA ASP A 241 22.60 -18.90 -4.68
C ASP A 241 21.14 -19.14 -5.12
N ARG A 242 20.94 -19.59 -6.37
CA ARG A 242 19.60 -19.85 -6.90
C ARG A 242 18.90 -20.95 -6.13
N ASP A 243 19.60 -22.04 -5.82
CA ASP A 243 18.99 -23.18 -5.14
C ASP A 243 18.64 -22.85 -3.69
N LYS A 244 19.47 -22.07 -2.99
CA LYS A 244 19.13 -21.53 -1.66
C LYS A 244 17.89 -20.64 -1.71
N LEU A 245 17.82 -19.71 -2.67
CA LEU A 245 16.70 -18.79 -2.83
C LEU A 245 15.38 -19.52 -3.14
N LYS A 246 15.42 -20.61 -3.92
CA LYS A 246 14.24 -21.45 -4.19
C LYS A 246 13.70 -22.09 -2.91
N GLN A 247 14.59 -22.70 -2.12
CA GLN A 247 14.21 -23.33 -0.84
C GLN A 247 13.61 -22.30 0.13
N GLU A 248 14.22 -21.12 0.25
CA GLU A 248 13.69 -20.02 1.07
C GLU A 248 12.32 -19.55 0.59
N SER A 249 12.12 -19.42 -0.73
CA SER A 249 10.85 -19.02 -1.32
C SER A 249 9.72 -20.00 -0.99
N GLU A 250 9.99 -21.31 -1.08
CA GLU A 250 9.01 -22.37 -0.77
C GLU A 250 8.67 -22.43 0.72
N ALA A 251 9.68 -22.34 1.60
CA ALA A 251 9.48 -22.32 3.05
C ALA A 251 8.62 -21.11 3.48
N ASN A 252 8.92 -19.93 2.93
CA ASN A 252 8.17 -18.70 3.21
C ASN A 252 6.71 -18.80 2.76
N ARG A 253 6.44 -19.47 1.62
CA ARG A 253 5.08 -19.71 1.13
C ARG A 253 4.28 -20.57 2.11
N SER A 254 4.86 -21.67 2.60
CA SER A 254 4.19 -22.61 3.51
C SER A 254 3.86 -21.99 4.88
N ILE A 255 4.83 -21.32 5.51
CA ILE A 255 4.63 -20.62 6.80
C ILE A 255 3.60 -19.51 6.65
N GLY A 256 3.63 -18.84 5.49
CA GLY A 256 2.66 -17.81 5.14
C GLY A 256 1.23 -18.33 5.22
N ILE A 257 0.91 -19.42 4.52
CA ILE A 257 -0.46 -19.92 4.39
C ILE A 257 -1.06 -20.24 5.76
N ALA A 258 -0.36 -21.00 6.60
CA ALA A 258 -0.85 -21.42 7.92
C ALA A 258 -1.23 -20.22 8.82
N LYS A 259 -0.36 -19.20 8.85
CA LYS A 259 -0.60 -17.98 9.63
C LYS A 259 -1.79 -17.17 9.10
N ALA A 260 -2.04 -17.20 7.78
CA ALA A 260 -3.18 -16.49 7.19
C ALA A 260 -4.50 -17.12 7.63
N ASP A 261 -4.57 -18.43 7.59
CA ASP A 261 -5.77 -19.17 7.97
C ASP A 261 -6.10 -19.00 9.44
N GLU A 262 -5.07 -18.99 10.31
CA GLU A 262 -5.24 -18.69 11.72
C GLU A 262 -5.85 -17.29 11.96
N ILE A 263 -5.30 -16.26 11.30
CA ILE A 263 -5.78 -14.89 11.44
C ILE A 263 -7.18 -14.74 10.86
N CYS A 264 -7.44 -15.27 9.67
CA CYS A 264 -8.76 -15.25 9.06
C CYS A 264 -9.78 -15.92 9.99
N ARG A 265 -9.46 -17.06 10.61
CA ARG A 265 -10.33 -17.73 11.58
C ARG A 265 -10.58 -16.88 12.82
N LYS A 266 -9.55 -16.20 13.34
CA LYS A 266 -9.63 -15.34 14.52
C LYS A 266 -10.58 -14.15 14.31
N TYR A 267 -10.50 -13.48 13.16
CA TYR A 267 -11.27 -12.26 12.87
C TYR A 267 -12.52 -12.50 11.99
N ARG A 268 -12.90 -13.76 11.73
CA ARG A 268 -13.96 -14.12 10.75
C ARG A 268 -15.35 -13.51 10.99
N ARG A 269 -15.62 -12.94 12.18
CA ARG A 269 -16.92 -12.36 12.56
C ARG A 269 -16.84 -10.86 12.86
N GLU A 270 -15.72 -10.23 12.55
CA GLU A 270 -15.47 -8.81 12.86
C GLU A 270 -15.21 -8.04 11.56
N GLY A 271 -15.74 -6.82 11.45
CA GLY A 271 -15.60 -6.00 10.25
C GLY A 271 -16.75 -6.19 9.26
N ARG A 272 -16.52 -5.80 8.01
CA ARG A 272 -17.50 -5.82 6.92
C ARG A 272 -17.01 -6.64 5.73
N PHE A 273 -17.94 -7.29 5.05
CA PHE A 273 -17.70 -7.93 3.76
C PHE A 273 -17.58 -6.90 2.65
N PHE A 274 -17.00 -7.31 1.52
CA PHE A 274 -16.77 -6.41 0.40
C PHE A 274 -18.09 -5.82 -0.15
N ASP A 275 -19.16 -6.61 -0.25
CA ASP A 275 -20.46 -6.13 -0.73
C ASP A 275 -21.12 -5.12 0.23
N GLU A 276 -20.94 -5.29 1.55
CA GLU A 276 -21.38 -4.32 2.56
C GLU A 276 -20.63 -2.99 2.44
N ILE A 277 -19.32 -3.04 2.13
CA ILE A 277 -18.50 -1.86 1.88
C ILE A 277 -18.93 -1.14 0.60
N LEU A 278 -19.25 -1.89 -0.47
CA LEU A 278 -19.78 -1.32 -1.70
C LEU A 278 -21.08 -0.56 -1.45
N LYS A 279 -22.05 -1.19 -0.77
CA LYS A 279 -23.34 -0.57 -0.43
C LYS A 279 -23.21 0.69 0.41
N ALA A 280 -22.22 0.74 1.31
CA ALA A 280 -21.98 1.90 2.16
C ALA A 280 -21.25 3.06 1.43
N GLY A 281 -20.54 2.77 0.33
CA GLY A 281 -19.77 3.75 -0.45
C GLY A 281 -20.46 4.24 -1.73
N GLU A 282 -21.58 3.63 -2.11
CA GLU A 282 -22.52 4.10 -3.14
C GLU A 282 -23.39 5.25 -2.64
#